data_AF-A0A1V5U280-F1
#
_entry.id   AF-A0A1V5U280-F1
#
_cell.length_a   1.000
_cell.length_b   1.000
_cell.length_c   1.000
_cell.angle_alpha   90.00
_cell.angle_beta   90.00
_cell.angle_gamma   90.00
#
_symmetry.space_group_name_H-M   'P 1'
#
loop_
_entity.id
_entity.type
_entity.pdbx_description
1 polymer ?
#
loop_
_entity_poly.entity_id
_entity_poly.type
_entity_poly.pdbx_seq_one_letter_code
_entity_poly.pdbx_strand_id
1 'polypeptide(L)' 'MQRSQINNYCNNGITRLDVDVLARICTVLECEIGDLLEFIPPGGK' A
#
# COMPACT_ATOMS: atom_id res chain seq x y z
N MET A 1 6.38 12.59 4.08
CA MET A 1 5.10 12.21 3.45
C MET A 1 4.04 13.19 3.89
N GLN A 2 3.26 13.74 2.96
CA GLN A 2 2.12 14.59 3.31
C GLN A 2 0.94 13.71 3.76
N ARG A 3 0.12 14.21 4.68
CA ARG A 3 -1.02 13.45 5.26
C ARG A 3 -2.04 13.02 4.19
N SER A 4 -2.24 13.84 3.15
CA SER A 4 -3.07 13.52 1.99
C SER A 4 -2.58 12.29 1.23
N GLN A 5 -1.26 12.12 1.09
CA GLN A 5 -0.68 10.97 0.42
C GLN A 5 -0.93 9.69 1.21
N ILE A 6 -0.71 9.73 2.53
CA ILE A 6 -0.99 8.59 3.42
C ILE A 6 -2.47 8.21 3.32
N ASN A 7 -3.38 9.20 3.34
CA ASN A 7 -4.80 8.94 3.18
C ASN A 7 -5.11 8.27 1.82
N ASN A 8 -4.44 8.66 0.72
CA ASN A 8 -4.64 7.97 -0.55
C ASN A 8 -4.15 6.51 -0.52
N TYR A 9 -3.03 6.22 0.15
CA TYR A 9 -2.58 4.84 0.38
C TYR A 9 -3.64 4.04 1.16
N CYS A 10 -4.20 4.62 2.23
CA CYS A 10 -5.23 3.96 3.04
C CYS A 10 -6.58 3.79 2.33
N ASN A 11 -6.90 4.63 1.34
CA ASN A 11 -8.16 4.57 0.59
C ASN A 11 -8.00 3.89 -0.78
N ASN A 12 -6.88 3.20 -1.03
CA ASN A 12 -6.56 2.55 -2.31
C ASN A 12 -6.65 3.50 -3.53
N GLY A 13 -6.49 4.82 -3.30
CA GLY A 13 -6.59 5.87 -4.32
C GLY A 13 -5.26 6.21 -4.99
N ILE A 14 -4.22 5.41 -4.76
CA ILE A 14 -2.91 5.60 -5.38
C ILE A 14 -2.92 5.08 -6.82
N THR A 15 -2.35 5.86 -7.73
CA THR A 15 -2.15 5.46 -9.14
C THR A 15 -0.78 4.86 -9.39
N ARG A 16 0.18 5.16 -8.50
CA ARG A 16 1.54 4.63 -8.53
C ARG A 16 1.92 4.12 -7.16
N LEU A 17 2.45 2.90 -7.16
CA LEU A 17 3.00 2.27 -5.98
C LEU A 17 4.48 2.64 -5.84
N ASP A 18 4.87 3.09 -4.64
CA ASP A 18 6.26 3.42 -4.30
C ASP A 18 6.78 2.43 -3.25
N VAL A 19 7.83 1.69 -3.60
CA VAL A 19 8.41 0.63 -2.76
C VAL A 19 9.00 1.22 -1.47
N ASP A 20 9.58 2.42 -1.52
CA ASP A 20 10.15 3.07 -0.33
C ASP A 20 9.05 3.47 0.66
N VAL A 21 7.87 3.86 0.15
CA VAL A 21 6.71 4.19 1.00
C VAL A 21 6.16 2.91 1.64
N LEU A 22 6.01 1.83 0.88
CA LEU A 22 5.56 0.55 1.42
C LEU A 22 6.51 -0.02 2.47
N ALA A 23 7.83 -0.01 2.22
CA ALA A 23 8.81 -0.49 3.19
C ALA A 23 8.71 0.28 4.52
N ARG A 24 8.48 1.60 4.46
CA ARG A 24 8.27 2.41 5.65
C ARG A 24 6.95 2.10 6.37
N ILE A 25 5.87 1.85 5.63
CA ILE A 25 4.59 1.45 6.21
C ILE A 25 4.73 0.09 6.90
N CYS A 26 5.32 -0.90 6.23
CA CYS A 26 5.63 -2.21 6.80
C CYS A 26 6.46 -2.11 8.09
N THR A 27 7.49 -1.26 8.09
CA THR A 27 8.35 -1.05 9.28
C THR A 27 7.57 -0.44 10.45
N VAL A 28 6.69 0.52 10.17
CA VAL A 28 5.91 1.22 11.22
C VAL A 28 4.78 0.35 11.76
N LEU A 29 4.18 -0.49 10.91
CA LEU A 29 3.08 -1.38 11.28
C LEU A 29 3.54 -2.78 11.71
N GLU A 30 4.86 -3.03 11.71
CA GLU A 30 5.46 -4.34 11.97
C GLU A 30 4.80 -5.47 11.15
N CYS A 31 4.54 -5.21 9.86
CA CYS A 31 3.90 -6.15 8.95
C CYS A 31 4.76 -6.45 7.72
N GLU A 32 4.38 -7.48 6.97
CA GLU A 32 5.04 -7.87 5.73
C GLU A 32 4.37 -7.23 4.51
N ILE A 33 5.06 -7.26 3.37
CA ILE A 33 4.56 -6.69 2.11
C ILE A 33 3.27 -7.37 1.64
N GLY A 34 3.13 -8.68 1.90
CA GLY A 34 1.95 -9.46 1.56
C GLY A 34 0.71 -9.11 2.37
N ASP A 35 0.87 -8.48 3.54
CA ASP A 35 -0.26 -8.00 4.36
C ASP A 35 -0.89 -6.73 3.77
N LEU A 36 -0.16 -6.01 2.92
CA LEU A 36 -0.57 -4.73 2.34
C LEU A 36 -0.95 -4.84 0.86
N LEU A 37 -0.42 -5.83 0.15
CA LEU A 37 -0.61 -5.99 -1.29
C LEU A 37 -1.16 -7.37 -1.62
N GLU A 38 -2.29 -7.37 -2.33
CA GLU A 38 -2.93 -8.56 -2.86
C GLU A 38 -2.96 -8.50 -4.39
N PHE A 39 -2.61 -9.62 -5.03
CA PHE A 39 -2.75 -9.75 -6.48
C PHE A 39 -4.19 -10.13 -6.83
N ILE A 40 -4.86 -9.27 -7.58
CA ILE A 40 -6.22 -9.53 -8.08
C ILE A 40 -6.15 -9.88 -9.58
N PRO A 41 -6.37 -11.15 -9.98
CA PRO A 41 -6.37 -11.54 -11.38
C PRO A 41 -7.64 -11.02 -12.10
N PRO A 42 -7.55 -10.75 -13.41
CA PRO A 42 -8.72 -10.39 -14.20
C PRO A 42 -9.70 -11.58 -14.28
N GLY A 43 -10.84 -11.47 -13.58
CA GLY A 43 -11.92 -12.46 -13.60
C GLY A 43 -12.14 -13.25 -12.29
N GLY A 44 -11.38 -13.00 -11.23
CA GLY A 44 -11.54 -13.67 -9.93
C GLY A 44 -11.95 -12.68 -8.82
N LYS A 45 -12.95 -13.08 -8.03
CA LYS A 45 -13.11 -12.64 -6.63
C LYS A 45 -12.23 -13.50 -5.75
#